data_AF-A0A519RS26-F1
#
_entry.id   AF-A0A519RS26-F1
#
_cell.length_a   1.000
_cell.length_b   1.000
_cell.length_c   1.000
_cell.angle_alpha   90.00
_cell.angle_beta   90.00
_cell.angle_gamma   90.00
#
_symmetry.space_group_name_H-M   'P 1'
#
loop_
_entity.id
_entity.type
_entity.pdbx_description
1 polymer ?
#
loop_
_entity_poly.entity_id
_entity_poly.type
_entity_poly.pdbx_seq_one_letter_code
_entity_poly.pdbx_strand_id
1 'polypeptide(L)'
;ETSYFHKTVGGFHSARLKRFQELVDHQLTKSINQDVLDMLNTKYIITQDPQNGSYKMQRNQTAAGNAWFVQSVQYAKNADEEMKAISSFDAKKEAIVDEQYKSLIDTKRLGTGVEGFIKLTNYTPDHLTYEYSSAKDVIAVFSEVYYNKGWKMYIDEVEKPYFRADYILRAAQLEGGNHKLEFIFHPTSYYAGEKISLAGSILMLAGLGFGFYSENKKKKKAVKA
;
A
#
# COMPACT_ATOMS: atom_id res chain seq x y z
N GLU A 1 19.18 4.96 -13.29
CA GLU A 1 18.07 5.85 -12.91
C GLU A 1 16.75 5.10 -12.94
N THR A 2 15.78 5.53 -12.15
CA THR A 2 14.44 4.95 -12.04
C THR A 2 13.60 5.28 -13.27
N SER A 3 12.91 4.31 -13.85
CA SER A 3 12.02 4.55 -14.99
C SER A 3 10.83 5.41 -14.54
N TYR A 4 10.58 6.54 -15.22
CA TYR A 4 9.47 7.44 -14.90
C TYR A 4 8.09 6.81 -15.16
N PHE A 5 8.00 5.98 -16.21
CA PHE A 5 6.73 5.41 -16.68
C PHE A 5 6.48 3.96 -16.22
N HIS A 6 7.43 3.35 -15.50
CA HIS A 6 7.30 1.96 -15.07
C HIS A 6 7.49 1.83 -13.56
N LYS A 7 6.60 1.03 -12.94
CA LYS A 7 6.78 0.60 -11.55
C LYS A 7 8.04 -0.25 -11.47
N THR A 8 8.92 0.05 -10.53
CA THR A 8 10.20 -0.66 -10.35
C THR A 8 10.38 -1.05 -8.89
N VAL A 9 10.90 -2.26 -8.65
CA VAL A 9 11.18 -2.76 -7.30
C VAL A 9 12.51 -2.22 -6.77
N GLY A 10 13.59 -2.34 -7.55
CA GLY A 10 14.93 -1.89 -7.12
C GLY A 10 15.19 -0.38 -7.22
N GLY A 11 14.27 0.39 -7.80
CA GLY A 11 14.50 1.76 -8.21
C GLY A 11 14.52 2.79 -7.09
N PHE A 12 15.56 3.63 -7.00
CA PHE A 12 15.70 4.62 -5.91
C PHE A 12 14.59 5.67 -5.90
N HIS A 13 14.11 5.99 -4.69
CA HIS A 13 13.18 7.08 -4.41
C HIS A 13 13.49 7.67 -3.03
N SER A 14 13.54 8.99 -2.89
CA SER A 14 13.94 9.67 -1.64
C SER A 14 12.95 9.45 -0.48
N ALA A 15 11.66 9.34 -0.79
CA ALA A 15 10.60 9.05 0.19
C ALA A 15 10.30 7.55 0.38
N ARG A 16 11.22 6.65 0.02
CA ARG A 16 11.04 5.21 0.20
C ARG A 16 10.90 4.86 1.69
N LEU A 17 9.90 4.03 2.03
CA LEU A 17 9.69 3.57 3.41
C LEU A 17 10.88 2.72 3.89
N LYS A 18 11.28 2.87 5.15
CA LYS A 18 12.40 2.13 5.76
C LYS A 18 12.26 0.61 5.58
N ARG A 19 11.07 0.05 5.81
CA ARG A 19 10.81 -1.39 5.59
C ARG A 19 11.01 -1.82 4.14
N PHE A 20 10.68 -0.98 3.17
CA PHE A 20 10.94 -1.31 1.77
C PHE A 20 12.44 -1.36 1.49
N GLN A 21 13.20 -0.41 2.06
CA GLN A 21 14.66 -0.42 1.96
C GLN A 21 15.27 -1.69 2.59
N GLU A 22 14.83 -2.04 3.81
CA GLU A 22 15.26 -3.26 4.51
C GLU A 22 14.92 -4.54 3.70
N LEU A 23 13.74 -4.61 3.09
CA LEU A 23 13.36 -5.72 2.22
C LEU A 23 14.31 -5.84 1.01
N VAL A 24 14.59 -4.74 0.32
CA VAL A 24 15.51 -4.74 -0.82
C VAL A 24 16.91 -5.18 -0.39
N ASP A 25 17.44 -4.61 0.69
CA ASP A 25 18.80 -4.89 1.16
C ASP A 25 19.00 -6.35 1.60
N HIS A 26 17.99 -6.93 2.24
CA HIS A 26 18.07 -8.29 2.76
C HIS A 26 17.67 -9.36 1.75
N GLN A 27 16.69 -9.09 0.89
CA GLN A 27 16.08 -10.12 0.02
C GLN A 27 16.44 -9.99 -1.45
N LEU A 28 16.97 -8.86 -1.91
CA LEU A 28 17.22 -8.62 -3.33
C LEU A 28 18.67 -8.23 -3.64
N THR A 29 19.37 -7.58 -2.71
CA THR A 29 20.75 -7.11 -2.92
C THR A 29 21.79 -8.22 -2.74
N LYS A 30 21.68 -9.06 -1.69
CA LYS A 30 22.65 -10.14 -1.42
C LYS A 30 22.44 -11.37 -2.31
N SER A 31 21.18 -11.66 -2.60
CA SER A 31 20.72 -12.75 -3.46
C SER A 31 19.37 -12.35 -4.03
N ILE A 32 19.05 -12.78 -5.24
CA ILE A 32 17.73 -12.53 -5.84
C ILE A 32 16.75 -13.56 -5.26
N ASN A 33 15.94 -13.15 -4.28
CA ASN A 33 14.85 -13.97 -3.74
C ASN A 33 13.64 -13.93 -4.69
N GLN A 34 13.34 -15.06 -5.35
CA GLN A 34 12.25 -15.16 -6.31
C GLN A 34 10.87 -15.02 -5.64
N ASP A 35 10.67 -15.58 -4.45
CA ASP A 35 9.38 -15.52 -3.73
C ASP A 35 9.03 -14.08 -3.34
N VAL A 36 10.03 -13.28 -2.97
CA VAL A 36 9.87 -11.84 -2.71
C VAL A 36 9.55 -11.07 -3.99
N LEU A 37 10.13 -11.42 -5.13
CA LEU A 37 9.74 -10.83 -6.41
C LEU A 37 8.31 -11.20 -6.82
N ASP A 38 7.88 -12.41 -6.47
CA ASP A 38 6.55 -12.93 -6.77
C ASP A 38 5.46 -12.22 -5.98
N MET A 39 5.67 -12.05 -4.67
CA MET A 39 4.73 -11.32 -3.79
C MET A 39 4.63 -9.82 -4.14
N LEU A 40 5.71 -9.22 -4.67
CA LEU A 40 5.72 -7.84 -5.16
C LEU A 40 5.12 -7.69 -6.57
N ASN A 41 4.53 -8.76 -7.11
CA ASN A 41 3.93 -8.82 -8.44
C ASN A 41 4.87 -8.34 -9.55
N THR A 42 6.16 -8.70 -9.43
CA THR A 42 7.19 -8.30 -10.38
C THR A 42 6.97 -9.03 -11.71
N LYS A 43 6.68 -8.32 -12.80
CA LYS A 43 6.40 -8.94 -14.12
C LYS A 43 7.66 -9.31 -14.91
N TYR A 44 8.70 -8.49 -14.80
CA TYR A 44 9.94 -8.66 -15.57
C TYR A 44 11.14 -8.46 -14.66
N ILE A 45 12.10 -9.37 -14.79
CA ILE A 45 13.37 -9.35 -14.05
C ILE A 45 14.46 -9.05 -15.08
N ILE A 46 15.21 -7.99 -14.84
CA ILE A 46 16.30 -7.56 -15.72
C ILE A 46 17.59 -7.78 -14.93
N THR A 47 18.43 -8.68 -15.40
CA THR A 47 19.73 -9.00 -14.79
C THR A 47 20.86 -8.73 -15.78
N GLN A 48 22.04 -8.43 -15.24
CA GLN A 48 23.25 -8.29 -16.03
C GLN A 48 23.98 -9.63 -16.04
N ASP A 49 24.35 -10.10 -17.23
CA ASP A 49 25.15 -11.31 -17.40
C ASP A 49 26.58 -11.05 -16.88
N PRO A 50 27.05 -11.81 -15.87
CA PRO A 50 28.38 -11.61 -15.30
C PRO A 50 29.55 -11.81 -16.28
N GLN A 51 29.35 -12.57 -17.37
CA GLN A 51 30.43 -12.93 -18.29
C GLN A 51 30.70 -11.86 -19.36
N ASN A 52 29.65 -11.20 -19.86
CA ASN A 52 29.77 -10.25 -20.96
C ASN A 52 29.15 -8.87 -20.69
N GLY A 53 28.57 -8.67 -19.49
CA GLY A 53 27.95 -7.41 -19.09
C GLY A 53 26.66 -7.05 -19.82
N SER A 54 26.11 -7.95 -20.65
CA SER A 54 24.85 -7.74 -21.37
C SER A 54 23.64 -7.86 -20.44
N TYR A 55 22.57 -7.13 -20.74
CA TYR A 55 21.32 -7.23 -19.98
C TYR A 55 20.42 -8.32 -20.56
N LYS A 56 19.91 -9.19 -19.69
CA LYS A 56 18.89 -10.18 -20.02
C LYS A 56 17.59 -9.81 -19.32
N MET A 57 16.50 -9.87 -20.07
CA MET A 57 15.15 -9.66 -19.57
C MET A 57 14.43 -11.01 -19.52
N GLN A 58 13.93 -11.37 -18.36
CA GLN A 58 13.16 -12.59 -18.15
C GLN A 58 11.77 -12.22 -17.64
N ARG A 59 10.74 -12.87 -18.19
CA ARG A 59 9.38 -12.73 -17.67
C ARG A 59 9.25 -13.57 -16.41
N ASN A 60 8.76 -12.96 -15.34
CA ASN A 60 8.39 -13.69 -14.14
C ASN A 60 7.06 -14.43 -14.38
N GLN A 61 7.10 -15.75 -14.39
CA GLN A 61 5.92 -16.59 -14.58
C GLN A 61 5.22 -16.92 -13.27
N THR A 62 5.89 -16.75 -12.13
CA THR A 62 5.43 -17.17 -10.82
C THR A 62 4.85 -16.02 -9.99
N ALA A 63 4.86 -14.78 -10.51
CA ALA A 63 4.22 -13.62 -9.91
C ALA A 63 2.83 -13.93 -9.31
N ALA A 64 2.58 -13.41 -8.11
CA ALA A 64 1.36 -13.68 -7.35
C ALA A 64 0.13 -12.92 -7.86
N GLY A 65 0.34 -11.83 -8.60
CA GLY A 65 -0.72 -10.95 -9.07
C GLY A 65 -0.96 -9.78 -8.12
N ASN A 66 -1.99 -8.98 -8.41
CA ASN A 66 -2.29 -7.80 -7.60
C ASN A 66 -2.85 -8.15 -6.21
N ALA A 67 -3.51 -9.31 -6.11
CA ALA A 67 -3.99 -9.90 -4.87
C ALA A 67 -4.20 -11.40 -5.09
N TRP A 68 -4.09 -12.18 -4.02
CA TRP A 68 -4.33 -13.62 -4.02
C TRP A 68 -4.78 -14.07 -2.62
N PHE A 69 -5.30 -15.28 -2.54
CA PHE A 69 -5.67 -15.92 -1.29
C PHE A 69 -4.59 -16.92 -0.87
N VAL A 70 -4.39 -17.09 0.44
CA VAL A 70 -3.42 -18.03 1.02
C VAL A 70 -4.10 -19.16 1.80
N GLN A 71 -3.43 -20.30 1.91
CA GLN A 71 -3.89 -21.51 2.60
C GLN A 71 -3.64 -21.43 4.11
N SER A 72 -2.52 -20.83 4.49
CA SER A 72 -2.06 -20.80 5.87
C SER A 72 -1.49 -19.45 6.24
N VAL A 73 -1.52 -19.18 7.55
CA VAL A 73 -0.87 -18.03 8.16
C VAL A 73 0.21 -18.56 9.10
N GLN A 74 1.44 -18.16 8.86
CA GLN A 74 2.55 -18.38 9.78
C GLN A 74 2.74 -17.12 10.63
N TYR A 75 2.72 -17.27 11.95
CA TYR A 75 2.97 -16.15 12.84
C TYR A 75 4.46 -15.96 13.11
N ALA A 76 4.90 -14.71 13.10
CA ALA A 76 6.25 -14.28 13.46
C ALA A 76 6.18 -13.33 14.67
N LYS A 77 7.11 -13.47 15.62
CA LYS A 77 7.09 -12.70 16.89
C LYS A 77 7.51 -11.25 16.71
N ASN A 78 8.27 -10.96 15.66
CA ASN A 78 8.82 -9.62 15.40
C ASN A 78 9.29 -9.49 13.94
N ALA A 79 9.75 -8.29 13.59
CA ALA A 79 10.20 -7.94 12.24
C ALA A 79 11.41 -8.75 11.74
N ASP A 80 12.31 -9.18 12.62
CA ASP A 80 13.47 -10.01 12.24
C ASP A 80 13.03 -11.42 11.88
N GLU A 81 12.07 -11.97 12.62
CA GLU A 81 11.47 -13.28 12.32
C GLU A 81 10.61 -13.22 11.05
N GLU A 82 9.86 -12.13 10.83
CA GLU A 82 9.17 -11.87 9.55
C GLU A 82 10.16 -11.90 8.38
N MET A 83 11.26 -11.12 8.48
CA MET A 83 12.28 -11.01 7.44
C MET A 83 12.97 -12.34 7.16
N LYS A 84 13.22 -13.14 8.20
CA LYS A 84 13.82 -14.47 8.06
C LYS A 84 12.85 -15.46 7.41
N ALA A 85 11.57 -15.44 7.78
CA ALA A 85 10.57 -16.36 7.25
C ALA A 85 10.37 -16.14 5.73
N ILE A 86 10.31 -14.90 5.27
CA ILE A 86 10.15 -14.60 3.84
C ILE A 86 11.40 -14.93 2.99
N SER A 87 12.52 -15.34 3.60
CA SER A 87 13.68 -15.86 2.86
C SER A 87 13.46 -17.25 2.28
N SER A 88 12.44 -17.99 2.74
CA SER A 88 12.08 -19.29 2.20
C SER A 88 10.61 -19.58 2.53
N PHE A 89 9.72 -19.19 1.62
CA PHE A 89 8.28 -19.39 1.75
C PHE A 89 7.62 -19.41 0.36
N ASP A 90 6.43 -19.96 0.23
CA ASP A 90 5.66 -19.83 -1.02
C ASP A 90 4.60 -18.75 -0.84
N ALA A 91 4.85 -17.57 -1.43
CA ALA A 91 3.98 -16.41 -1.32
C ALA A 91 2.52 -16.70 -1.68
N LYS A 92 2.24 -17.66 -2.58
CA LYS A 92 0.87 -18.03 -2.99
C LYS A 92 0.19 -18.98 -2.00
N LYS A 93 0.93 -19.65 -1.12
CA LYS A 93 0.39 -20.66 -0.21
C LYS A 93 0.31 -20.16 1.22
N GLU A 94 1.26 -19.36 1.67
CA GLU A 94 1.30 -18.90 3.06
C GLU A 94 1.56 -17.40 3.17
N ALA A 95 1.00 -16.79 4.21
CA ALA A 95 1.29 -15.42 4.59
C ALA A 95 2.03 -15.39 5.93
N ILE A 96 3.11 -14.64 6.00
CA ILE A 96 3.87 -14.40 7.24
C ILE A 96 3.28 -13.19 7.95
N VAL A 97 2.76 -13.36 9.17
CA VAL A 97 2.03 -12.32 9.89
C VAL A 97 2.63 -12.09 11.27
N ASP A 98 2.88 -10.84 11.61
CA ASP A 98 3.30 -10.43 12.95
C ASP A 98 2.24 -10.81 14.00
N GLU A 99 2.66 -11.40 15.13
CA GLU A 99 1.78 -11.81 16.23
C GLU A 99 0.85 -10.70 16.74
N GLN A 100 1.24 -9.42 16.60
CA GLN A 100 0.38 -8.28 16.97
C GLN A 100 -0.96 -8.26 16.21
N TYR A 101 -1.03 -8.86 15.02
CA TYR A 101 -2.25 -8.90 14.20
C TYR A 101 -3.08 -10.16 14.41
N LYS A 102 -2.68 -11.07 15.30
CA LYS A 102 -3.40 -12.32 15.57
C LYS A 102 -4.85 -12.10 16.01
N SER A 103 -5.14 -10.97 16.67
CA SER A 103 -6.49 -10.59 17.07
C SER A 103 -7.42 -10.22 15.90
N LEU A 104 -6.86 -9.91 14.74
CA LEU A 104 -7.60 -9.58 13.52
C LEU A 104 -7.90 -10.82 12.66
N ILE A 105 -7.43 -12.01 13.07
CA ILE A 105 -7.58 -13.26 12.33
C ILE A 105 -8.36 -14.25 13.18
N ASP A 106 -9.60 -14.54 12.78
CA ASP A 106 -10.41 -15.62 13.34
C ASP A 106 -10.18 -16.91 12.56
N THR A 107 -9.24 -17.73 13.06
CA THR A 107 -8.88 -19.02 12.46
C THR A 107 -10.02 -20.04 12.45
N LYS A 108 -11.06 -19.88 13.28
CA LYS A 108 -12.21 -20.81 13.31
C LYS A 108 -13.14 -20.62 12.11
N ARG A 109 -13.11 -19.44 11.50
CA ARG A 109 -13.94 -19.10 10.34
C ARG A 109 -13.26 -19.45 9.02
N LEU A 110 -11.94 -19.63 9.02
CA LEU A 110 -11.17 -19.93 7.82
C LEU A 110 -11.55 -21.27 7.20
N GLY A 111 -11.70 -21.29 5.88
CA GLY A 111 -11.89 -22.50 5.10
C GLY A 111 -10.64 -23.38 5.03
N THR A 112 -10.83 -24.66 4.70
CA THR A 112 -9.74 -25.64 4.50
C THR A 112 -9.16 -25.61 3.07
N GLY A 113 -9.49 -24.60 2.27
CA GLY A 113 -9.13 -24.53 0.86
C GLY A 113 -9.22 -23.11 0.32
N VAL A 114 -8.52 -22.88 -0.79
CA VAL A 114 -8.41 -21.59 -1.49
C VAL A 114 -9.29 -21.62 -2.73
N GLU A 115 -10.58 -21.81 -2.53
CA GLU A 115 -11.55 -21.77 -3.62
C GLU A 115 -12.07 -20.34 -3.78
N GLY A 116 -11.94 -19.81 -4.99
CA GLY A 116 -12.39 -18.46 -5.31
C GLY A 116 -11.44 -17.68 -6.20
N PHE A 117 -11.73 -16.40 -6.35
CA PHE A 117 -10.86 -15.45 -7.04
C PHE A 117 -10.88 -14.11 -6.32
N ILE A 118 -9.82 -13.34 -6.53
CA ILE A 118 -9.76 -11.91 -6.23
C ILE A 118 -9.09 -11.21 -7.39
N LYS A 119 -9.69 -10.13 -7.88
CA LYS A 119 -9.23 -9.40 -9.06
C LYS A 119 -9.30 -7.91 -8.82
N LEU A 120 -8.19 -7.22 -9.11
CA LEU A 120 -8.15 -5.77 -9.18
C LEU A 120 -8.92 -5.29 -10.43
N THR A 121 -9.97 -4.50 -10.24
CA THR A 121 -10.82 -3.97 -11.31
C THR A 121 -10.55 -2.50 -11.59
N ASN A 122 -10.11 -1.73 -10.60
CA ASN A 122 -9.72 -0.34 -10.75
C ASN A 122 -8.44 -0.03 -9.96
N TYR A 123 -7.55 0.78 -10.54
CA TYR A 123 -6.28 1.18 -9.95
C TYR A 123 -6.04 2.68 -10.13
N THR A 124 -6.19 3.45 -9.05
CA THR A 124 -5.69 4.83 -8.95
C THR A 124 -4.77 4.95 -7.72
N PRO A 125 -3.92 6.00 -7.64
CA PRO A 125 -3.00 6.17 -6.51
C PRO A 125 -3.67 6.24 -5.13
N ASP A 126 -4.91 6.69 -5.08
CA ASP A 126 -5.71 6.93 -3.87
C ASP A 126 -6.90 5.97 -3.71
N HIS A 127 -7.23 5.17 -4.72
CA HIS A 127 -8.36 4.24 -4.70
C HIS A 127 -8.05 2.95 -5.47
N LEU A 128 -8.18 1.82 -4.79
CA LEU A 128 -8.03 0.50 -5.36
C LEU A 128 -9.34 -0.25 -5.19
N THR A 129 -9.86 -0.83 -6.27
CA THR A 129 -11.08 -1.63 -6.23
C THR A 129 -10.77 -3.05 -6.65
N TYR A 130 -11.24 -4.00 -5.86
CA TYR A 130 -11.15 -5.43 -6.11
C TYR A 130 -12.55 -6.04 -6.10
N GLU A 131 -12.75 -7.03 -6.96
CA GLU A 131 -13.88 -7.95 -6.90
C GLU A 131 -13.37 -9.30 -6.45
N TYR A 132 -14.06 -9.93 -5.50
CA TYR A 132 -13.68 -11.26 -5.04
C TYR A 132 -14.90 -12.15 -4.81
N SER A 133 -14.66 -13.44 -4.93
CA SER A 133 -15.60 -14.51 -4.65
C SER A 133 -14.88 -15.60 -3.87
N SER A 134 -15.46 -16.07 -2.78
CA SER A 134 -14.99 -17.28 -2.10
C SER A 134 -16.14 -18.00 -1.40
N ALA A 135 -16.05 -19.33 -1.28
CA ALA A 135 -17.07 -20.14 -0.60
C ALA A 135 -17.01 -20.03 0.92
N LYS A 136 -15.86 -19.66 1.49
CA LYS A 136 -15.61 -19.54 2.94
C LYS A 136 -14.76 -18.31 3.22
N ASP A 137 -14.58 -17.99 4.50
CA ASP A 137 -13.66 -16.93 4.87
C ASP A 137 -12.23 -17.32 4.49
N VAL A 138 -11.50 -16.37 3.93
CA VAL A 138 -10.14 -16.54 3.40
C VAL A 138 -9.23 -15.44 3.90
N ILE A 139 -7.93 -15.69 3.86
CA ILE A 139 -6.93 -14.65 4.03
C ILE A 139 -6.48 -14.22 2.64
N ALA A 140 -6.63 -12.93 2.35
CA ALA A 140 -6.15 -12.31 1.12
C ALA A 140 -4.89 -11.50 1.41
N VAL A 141 -3.90 -11.62 0.54
CA VAL A 141 -2.71 -10.75 0.49
C VAL A 141 -2.82 -9.88 -0.75
N PHE A 142 -2.45 -8.60 -0.62
CA PHE A 142 -2.47 -7.63 -1.69
C PHE A 142 -1.02 -7.19 -1.96
N SER A 143 -0.60 -7.15 -3.23
CA SER A 143 0.72 -6.67 -3.65
C SER A 143 0.85 -5.13 -3.53
N GLU A 144 0.45 -4.59 -2.39
CA GLU A 144 0.44 -3.17 -2.07
C GLU A 144 1.11 -2.95 -0.72
N VAL A 145 1.93 -1.91 -0.63
CA VAL A 145 2.67 -1.63 0.60
C VAL A 145 1.71 -1.22 1.71
N TYR A 146 1.86 -1.87 2.87
CA TYR A 146 1.13 -1.56 4.08
C TYR A 146 1.57 -0.21 4.65
N TYR A 147 0.59 0.66 4.85
CA TYR A 147 0.79 1.95 5.50
C TYR A 147 -0.44 2.28 6.35
N ASN A 148 -0.24 2.40 7.66
CA ASN A 148 -1.33 2.57 8.63
C ASN A 148 -1.79 4.03 8.79
N LYS A 149 -1.26 4.97 8.00
CA LYS A 149 -1.64 6.39 8.08
C LYS A 149 -2.41 6.81 6.84
N GLY A 150 -3.71 6.54 6.84
CA GLY A 150 -4.66 7.12 5.87
C GLY A 150 -5.37 6.13 4.97
N TRP A 151 -4.88 4.89 4.82
CA TRP A 151 -5.61 3.87 4.07
C TRP A 151 -6.73 3.28 4.93
N LYS A 152 -7.90 3.13 4.32
CA LYS A 152 -9.06 2.42 4.88
C LYS A 152 -9.49 1.33 3.91
N MET A 153 -9.98 0.22 4.44
CA MET A 153 -10.53 -0.88 3.66
C MET A 153 -12.03 -0.98 3.89
N TYR A 154 -12.77 -1.19 2.81
CA TYR A 154 -14.22 -1.38 2.84
C TYR A 154 -14.56 -2.68 2.12
N ILE A 155 -15.52 -3.43 2.66
CA ILE A 155 -16.16 -4.57 1.99
C ILE A 155 -17.63 -4.23 1.92
N ASP A 156 -18.17 -4.11 0.70
CA ASP A 156 -19.54 -3.67 0.44
C ASP A 156 -19.91 -2.41 1.25
N GLU A 157 -19.08 -1.37 1.13
CA GLU A 157 -19.24 -0.06 1.80
C GLU A 157 -19.05 -0.07 3.32
N VAL A 158 -18.87 -1.24 3.96
CA VAL A 158 -18.61 -1.35 5.39
C VAL A 158 -17.11 -1.32 5.67
N GLU A 159 -16.67 -0.39 6.53
CA GLU A 159 -15.27 -0.30 6.95
C GLU A 159 -14.84 -1.56 7.71
N LYS A 160 -13.75 -2.20 7.28
CA LYS A 160 -13.21 -3.44 7.84
C LYS A 160 -11.70 -3.27 8.12
N PRO A 161 -11.17 -3.94 9.16
CA PRO A 161 -9.75 -3.87 9.46
C PRO A 161 -8.93 -4.66 8.43
N TYR A 162 -7.69 -4.26 8.25
CA TYR A 162 -6.67 -4.99 7.48
C TYR A 162 -5.34 -4.89 8.23
N PHE A 163 -4.40 -5.77 7.92
CA PHE A 163 -3.15 -5.93 8.63
C PHE A 163 -1.96 -6.04 7.67
N ARG A 164 -0.76 -6.16 8.24
CA ARG A 164 0.48 -6.35 7.49
C ARG A 164 0.81 -7.84 7.42
N ALA A 165 1.16 -8.30 6.23
CA ALA A 165 1.74 -9.61 5.98
C ALA A 165 3.04 -9.49 5.18
N ASP A 166 3.82 -10.56 5.15
CA ASP A 166 5.03 -10.73 4.35
C ASP A 166 5.98 -9.54 4.47
N TYR A 167 6.16 -9.10 5.72
CA TYR A 167 6.98 -7.96 6.16
C TYR A 167 6.53 -6.56 5.69
N ILE A 168 5.86 -6.45 4.54
CA ILE A 168 5.55 -5.16 3.90
C ILE A 168 4.17 -5.06 3.26
N LEU A 169 3.50 -6.16 2.94
CA LEU A 169 2.28 -6.18 2.15
C LEU A 169 1.04 -5.97 3.02
N ARG A 170 -0.06 -5.52 2.39
CA ARG A 170 -1.38 -5.51 3.03
C ARG A 170 -1.98 -6.91 2.98
N ALA A 171 -2.71 -7.28 4.02
CA ALA A 171 -3.50 -8.49 4.07
C ALA A 171 -4.80 -8.25 4.85
N ALA A 172 -5.81 -9.07 4.58
CA ALA A 172 -7.09 -9.01 5.27
C ALA A 172 -7.75 -10.39 5.35
N GLN A 173 -8.50 -10.62 6.42
CA GLN A 173 -9.48 -11.71 6.45
C GLN A 173 -10.75 -11.23 5.74
N LEU A 174 -11.16 -11.96 4.71
CA LEU A 174 -12.34 -11.68 3.91
C LEU A 174 -13.43 -12.70 4.22
N GLU A 175 -14.67 -12.23 4.24
CA GLU A 175 -15.84 -13.07 4.50
C GLU A 175 -16.20 -13.86 3.22
N GLY A 176 -16.70 -15.08 3.38
CA GLY A 176 -17.17 -15.88 2.25
C GLY A 176 -18.39 -15.24 1.58
N GLY A 177 -18.40 -15.22 0.24
CA GLY A 177 -19.43 -14.61 -0.59
C GLY A 177 -18.87 -13.96 -1.84
N ASN A 178 -19.70 -13.18 -2.53
CA ASN A 178 -19.30 -12.33 -3.66
C ASN A 178 -19.35 -10.89 -3.19
N HIS A 179 -18.23 -10.19 -3.27
CA HIS A 179 -18.09 -8.90 -2.61
C HIS A 179 -17.22 -7.95 -3.42
N LYS A 180 -17.47 -6.66 -3.22
CA LYS A 180 -16.60 -5.58 -3.67
C LYS A 180 -15.72 -5.16 -2.50
N LEU A 181 -14.41 -5.13 -2.72
CA LEU A 181 -13.43 -4.65 -1.75
C LEU A 181 -12.77 -3.37 -2.26
N GLU A 182 -12.66 -2.37 -1.39
CA GLU A 182 -12.09 -1.08 -1.73
C GLU A 182 -11.04 -0.65 -0.72
N PHE A 183 -9.86 -0.26 -1.20
CA PHE A 183 -8.92 0.53 -0.41
C PHE A 183 -9.01 1.98 -0.84
N ILE A 184 -9.27 2.88 0.11
CA ILE A 184 -9.37 4.32 -0.15
C ILE A 184 -8.34 5.04 0.74
N PHE A 185 -7.52 5.90 0.14
CA PHE A 185 -6.54 6.71 0.84
C PHE A 185 -7.15 8.06 1.24
N HIS A 186 -7.38 8.22 2.53
CA HIS A 186 -7.96 9.43 3.12
C HIS A 186 -7.10 9.92 4.30
N PRO A 187 -5.90 10.49 4.05
CA PRO A 187 -4.98 10.89 5.11
C PRO A 187 -5.49 12.13 5.86
N THR A 188 -5.65 12.01 7.18
CA THR A 188 -6.15 13.10 8.04
C THR A 188 -5.33 14.38 7.95
N SER A 189 -4.00 14.27 7.80
CA SER A 189 -3.10 15.43 7.71
C SER A 189 -3.34 16.28 6.46
N TYR A 190 -3.71 15.66 5.34
CA TYR A 190 -3.98 16.38 4.09
C TYR A 190 -5.23 17.25 4.24
N TYR A 191 -6.35 16.64 4.67
CA TYR A 191 -7.61 17.35 4.85
C TYR A 191 -7.58 18.37 6.00
N ALA A 192 -6.79 18.11 7.05
CA ALA A 192 -6.55 19.12 8.09
C ALA A 192 -5.76 20.31 7.54
N GLY A 193 -4.68 20.04 6.78
CA GLY A 193 -3.85 21.07 6.16
C GLY A 193 -4.61 21.93 5.15
N GLU A 194 -5.48 21.30 4.35
CA GLU A 194 -6.37 21.98 3.41
C GLU A 194 -7.28 22.99 4.13
N LYS A 195 -7.95 22.56 5.22
CA LYS A 195 -8.82 23.44 6.02
C LYS A 195 -8.05 24.61 6.64
N ILE A 196 -6.85 24.36 7.15
CA ILE A 196 -5.97 25.39 7.73
C ILE A 196 -5.54 26.37 6.63
N SER A 197 -5.13 25.88 5.47
CA SER A 197 -4.72 26.70 4.33
C SER A 197 -5.88 27.56 3.81
N LEU A 198 -7.09 27.00 3.75
CA LEU A 198 -8.30 27.74 3.39
C LEU A 198 -8.58 28.86 4.40
N ALA A 199 -8.54 28.56 5.71
CA ALA A 199 -8.72 29.56 6.75
C ALA A 199 -7.65 30.67 6.67
N GLY A 200 -6.39 30.30 6.45
CA GLY A 200 -5.28 31.24 6.25
C GLY A 200 -5.49 32.13 5.02
N SER A 201 -5.97 31.55 3.92
CA SER A 201 -6.28 32.28 2.68
C SER A 201 -7.41 33.29 2.88
N ILE A 202 -8.48 32.88 3.58
CA ILE A 202 -9.59 33.77 3.94
C ILE A 202 -9.10 34.92 4.83
N LEU A 203 -8.31 34.62 5.86
CA LEU A 203 -7.74 35.63 6.77
C LEU A 203 -6.83 36.61 6.03
N MET A 204 -6.00 36.12 5.09
CA MET A 204 -5.14 36.96 4.28
C MET A 204 -5.95 37.91 3.39
N LEU A 205 -6.97 37.40 2.70
CA LEU A 205 -7.87 38.22 1.87
C LEU A 205 -8.66 39.24 2.71
N ALA A 206 -9.15 38.84 3.88
CA ALA A 206 -9.83 39.73 4.81
C ALA A 206 -8.89 40.84 5.33
N GLY A 207 -7.64 40.50 5.64
CA GLY A 207 -6.60 41.46 6.03
C GLY A 207 -6.28 42.47 4.93
N LEU A 208 -6.12 42.01 3.68
CA LEU A 208 -5.93 42.88 2.52
C LEU A 208 -7.14 43.79 2.30
N GLY A 209 -8.35 43.23 2.35
CA GLY A 209 -9.60 43.99 2.21
C GLY A 209 -9.74 45.07 3.29
N PHE A 210 -9.40 44.75 4.54
CA PHE A 210 -9.38 45.71 5.64
C PHE A 210 -8.32 46.80 5.44
N GLY A 211 -7.12 46.43 4.97
CA GLY A 211 -6.06 47.38 4.63
C GLY A 211 -6.51 48.42 3.59
N PHE A 212 -7.05 47.96 2.46
CA PHE A 212 -7.60 48.83 1.41
C PHE A 212 -8.75 49.72 1.92
N TYR A 213 -9.66 49.16 2.72
CA TYR A 213 -10.77 49.92 3.31
C TYR A 213 -10.25 51.05 4.23
N SER A 214 -9.28 50.75 5.10
CA SER A 214 -8.68 51.71 6.03
C SER A 214 -7.97 52.85 5.30
N GLU A 215 -7.21 52.53 4.25
CA GLU A 215 -6.50 53.52 3.44
C GLU A 215 -7.46 54.45 2.69
N ASN A 216 -8.51 53.88 2.06
CA ASN A 216 -9.53 54.66 1.37
C ASN A 216 -10.32 55.57 2.33
N LYS A 217 -10.56 55.13 3.58
CA LYS A 217 -11.20 55.94 4.62
C LYS A 217 -10.30 57.10 5.06
N LYS A 218 -8.98 56.89 5.16
CA LYS A 218 -8.00 57.94 5.46
C LYS A 218 -7.92 58.99 4.34
N LYS A 219 -7.85 58.57 3.08
CA LYS A 219 -7.87 59.49 1.92
C LYS A 219 -9.15 60.34 1.88
N LYS A 220 -10.33 59.75 2.13
CA LYS A 220 -11.59 60.49 2.20
C LYS A 220 -11.66 61.51 3.36
N LYS A 221 -10.95 61.28 4.47
CA LYS A 221 -10.85 62.26 5.56
C LYS A 221 -9.88 63.39 5.22
N ALA A 222 -8.76 63.10 4.57
CA ALA A 222 -7.77 64.10 4.16
C ALA A 222 -8.27 65.08 3.07
N VAL A 223 -9.19 64.64 2.20
CA VAL A 223 -9.81 65.50 1.16
C VAL A 223 -10.94 66.39 1.73
N LYS A 224 -11.42 66.10 2.95
CA LYS A 224 -12.48 66.87 3.63
C LYS A 224 -11.95 67.89 4.66
N ALA A 225 -10.64 67.92 4.93
CA ALA A 225 -9.96 68.87 5.79
C ALA A 225 -9.25 69.91 4.92
#